data_AF-A0A9X6AAP6-F1
#
_entry.id   AF-A0A9X6AAP6-F1
#
_cell.length_a   1.000
_cell.length_b   1.000
_cell.length_c   1.000
_cell.angle_alpha   90.00
_cell.angle_beta   90.00
_cell.angle_gamma   90.00
#
_symmetry.space_group_name_H-M   'P 1'
#
loop_
_entity.id
_entity.type
_entity.pdbx_description
1 polymer ?
#
loop_
_entity_poly.entity_id
_entity_poly.type
_entity_poly.pdbx_seq_one_letter_code
_entity_poly.pdbx_strand_id
1 'polypeptide(L)'
;LPGTSMRDDLIALLEPLRQRGLASRSSALLHNVYAQIKSSPKIWAAYQAIVIEPRRLTTFEVLRRGQRDGELRDDVDIEVINDLFVGPMLVRAVMRPDAELPEDLAEQIVDTVLAGLRPDRP
;
A
#
# COMPACT_ATOMS: atom_id res chain seq x y z
N LEU A 1 -13.80 3.66 0.36
CA LEU A 1 -13.22 3.52 -1.00
C LEU A 1 -14.13 4.23 -1.98
N PRO A 2 -13.61 4.80 -3.09
CA PRO A 2 -14.40 5.45 -4.13
C PRO A 2 -15.52 4.57 -4.71
N GLY A 3 -15.29 3.27 -4.84
CA GLY A 3 -16.28 2.29 -5.32
C GLY A 3 -16.58 2.38 -6.82
N THR A 4 -15.80 3.16 -7.58
CA THR A 4 -15.96 3.40 -9.02
C THR A 4 -15.21 2.39 -9.88
N SER A 5 -14.02 1.95 -9.46
CA SER A 5 -13.23 0.89 -10.09
C SER A 5 -12.25 0.27 -9.10
N MET A 6 -11.76 -0.95 -9.38
CA MET A 6 -10.67 -1.55 -8.61
C MET A 6 -9.44 -0.66 -8.57
N ARG A 7 -9.08 -0.06 -9.72
CA ARG A 7 -7.95 0.86 -9.84
C ARG A 7 -8.09 2.06 -8.87
N ASP A 8 -9.23 2.73 -8.88
CA ASP A 8 -9.45 3.91 -8.04
C ASP A 8 -9.47 3.55 -6.55
N ASP A 9 -10.02 2.37 -6.22
CA ASP A 9 -9.98 1.84 -4.86
C ASP A 9 -8.55 1.59 -4.38
N LEU A 10 -7.68 1.01 -5.22
CA LEU A 10 -6.27 0.81 -4.90
C LEU A 10 -5.52 2.14 -4.75
N ILE A 11 -5.76 3.13 -5.62
CA ILE A 11 -5.16 4.47 -5.49
C ILE A 11 -5.54 5.09 -4.15
N ALA A 12 -6.83 5.05 -3.80
CA ALA A 12 -7.34 5.58 -2.54
C ALA A 12 -6.77 4.85 -1.30
N LEU A 13 -6.40 3.57 -1.44
CA LEU A 13 -5.73 2.81 -0.38
C LEU A 13 -4.26 3.18 -0.20
N LEU A 14 -3.56 3.54 -1.27
CA LEU A 14 -2.14 3.88 -1.23
C LEU A 14 -1.89 5.33 -0.80
N GLU A 15 -2.79 6.24 -1.15
CA GLU A 15 -2.62 7.67 -0.91
C GLU A 15 -2.40 8.03 0.59
N PRO A 16 -3.13 7.44 1.55
CA PRO A 16 -2.84 7.68 2.97
C PRO A 16 -1.45 7.24 3.41
N LEU A 17 -0.83 6.25 2.77
CA LEU A 17 0.55 5.85 3.08
C LEU A 17 1.53 6.92 2.60
N ARG A 18 1.29 7.51 1.42
CA ARG A 18 2.08 8.62 0.89
C ARG A 18 2.02 9.82 1.83
N GLN A 19 0.82 10.21 2.26
CA GLN A 19 0.60 11.34 3.16
C GLN A 19 1.28 11.15 4.52
N ARG A 20 1.26 9.92 5.06
CA ARG A 20 2.00 9.59 6.30
C ARG A 20 3.50 9.70 6.12
N GLY A 21 4.02 9.27 4.97
CA GLY A 21 5.43 9.44 4.62
C GLY A 21 5.83 10.92 4.64
N LEU A 22 5.04 11.79 4.00
CA LEU A 22 5.25 13.23 4.02
C LEU A 22 5.20 13.81 5.45
N ALA A 23 4.16 13.48 6.21
CA ALA A 23 3.99 13.97 7.58
C ALA A 23 5.12 13.50 8.51
N SER A 24 5.62 12.28 8.33
CA SER A 24 6.75 11.78 9.12
C SER A 24 8.06 12.50 8.77
N ARG A 25 8.25 12.95 7.53
CA ARG A 25 9.45 13.72 7.14
C ARG A 25 9.39 15.16 7.61
N SER A 26 8.21 15.76 7.63
CA SER A 26 8.04 17.14 8.10
C SER A 26 8.03 17.26 9.64
N SER A 27 8.03 16.15 10.38
CA SER A 27 7.95 16.14 11.85
C SER A 27 8.97 15.19 12.47
N ALA A 28 9.98 15.77 13.12
CA ALA A 28 10.99 15.01 13.88
C ALA A 28 10.35 14.15 14.99
N LEU A 29 9.24 14.62 15.59
CA LEU A 29 8.50 13.85 16.59
C LEU A 29 7.88 12.59 15.97
N LEU A 30 7.15 12.74 14.86
CA LEU A 30 6.52 11.59 14.18
C LEU A 30 7.57 10.62 13.67
N HIS A 31 8.69 11.12 13.13
CA HIS A 31 9.82 10.29 12.73
C HIS A 31 10.35 9.43 13.88
N ASN A 32 10.61 10.04 15.05
CA ASN A 32 11.11 9.34 16.23
C ASN A 32 10.12 8.31 16.77
N VAL A 33 8.82 8.62 16.77
CA VAL A 33 7.76 7.67 17.15
C VAL A 33 7.79 6.45 16.23
N TYR A 34 7.90 6.64 14.91
CA TYR A 34 7.98 5.52 13.97
C TYR A 34 9.21 4.63 14.16
N ALA A 35 10.37 5.23 14.46
CA ALA A 35 11.58 4.48 14.76
C ALA A 35 11.40 3.61 16.02
N GLN A 36 10.77 4.15 17.06
CA GLN A 36 10.55 3.45 18.33
C GLN A 36 9.47 2.36 18.28
N ILE A 37 8.47 2.51 17.40
CA ILE A 37 7.41 1.50 17.23
C ILE A 37 8.02 0.11 16.95
N LYS A 38 9.08 0.06 16.14
CA LYS A 38 9.76 -1.21 15.76
C LYS A 38 10.65 -1.77 16.88
N SER A 39 11.12 -0.95 17.80
CA SER A 39 12.02 -1.40 18.89
C SER A 39 11.26 -1.96 20.11
N SER A 40 9.94 -1.83 20.15
CA SER A 40 9.11 -2.36 21.24
C SER A 40 8.11 -3.39 20.71
N PRO A 41 8.25 -4.69 21.05
CA PRO A 41 7.35 -5.74 20.58
C PRO A 41 5.85 -5.48 20.87
N LYS A 42 5.53 -4.93 22.05
CA LYS A 42 4.15 -4.61 22.44
C LYS A 42 3.54 -3.51 21.56
N ILE A 43 4.28 -2.42 21.37
CA ILE A 43 3.86 -1.30 20.50
C ILE A 43 3.77 -1.77 19.05
N TRP A 44 4.71 -2.58 18.57
CA TRP A 44 4.66 -3.15 17.22
C TRP A 44 3.41 -4.01 17.01
N ALA A 45 3.08 -4.89 17.95
CA ALA A 45 1.88 -5.72 17.88
C ALA A 45 0.59 -4.88 17.85
N ALA A 46 0.51 -3.83 18.67
CA ALA A 46 -0.61 -2.90 18.65
C ALA A 46 -0.69 -2.12 17.32
N TYR A 47 0.44 -1.66 16.79
CA TYR A 47 0.51 -0.98 15.50
C TYR A 47 0.07 -1.88 14.35
N GLN A 48 0.53 -3.14 14.34
CA GLN A 48 0.09 -4.16 13.39
C GLN A 48 -1.42 -4.33 13.42
N ALA A 49 -2.00 -4.59 14.60
CA ALA A 49 -3.42 -4.86 14.77
C ALA A 49 -4.33 -3.65 14.45
N ILE A 50 -3.89 -2.43 14.77
CA ILE A 50 -4.74 -1.22 14.70
C ILE A 50 -4.53 -0.47 13.39
N VAL A 51 -3.33 -0.48 12.82
CA VAL A 51 -2.96 0.38 11.68
C VAL A 51 -2.75 -0.42 10.40
N ILE A 52 -2.06 -1.56 10.48
CA ILE A 52 -1.66 -2.33 9.29
C ILE A 52 -2.77 -3.30 8.87
N GLU A 53 -3.19 -4.19 9.77
CA GLU A 53 -4.13 -5.28 9.46
C GLU A 53 -5.47 -4.80 8.88
N PRO A 54 -6.14 -3.75 9.42
CA PRO A 54 -7.40 -3.29 8.85
C PRO A 54 -7.27 -2.86 7.38
N ARG A 55 -6.16 -2.22 7.03
CA ARG A 55 -5.90 -1.77 5.64
C ARG A 55 -5.54 -2.93 4.74
N ARG A 56 -4.76 -3.87 5.25
CA ARG A 56 -4.39 -5.10 4.54
C ARG A 56 -5.63 -5.89 4.16
N LEU A 57 -6.55 -6.10 5.10
CA LEU A 57 -7.83 -6.78 4.85
C LEU A 57 -8.68 -6.06 3.79
N THR A 58 -8.84 -4.73 3.89
CA THR A 58 -9.56 -3.96 2.86
C THR A 58 -8.90 -4.07 1.48
N THR A 59 -7.57 -4.06 1.42
CA THR A 59 -6.83 -4.23 0.15
C THR A 59 -7.08 -5.63 -0.42
N PHE A 60 -7.04 -6.66 0.43
CA PHE A 60 -7.30 -8.05 0.02
C PHE A 60 -8.71 -8.22 -0.53
N GLU A 61 -9.72 -7.57 0.06
CA GLU A 61 -11.09 -7.59 -0.46
C GLU A 61 -11.19 -7.03 -1.88
N VAL A 62 -10.52 -5.88 -2.13
CA VAL A 62 -10.47 -5.24 -3.46
C VAL A 62 -9.76 -6.14 -4.47
N LEU A 63 -8.60 -6.70 -4.11
CA LEU A 63 -7.83 -7.56 -5.01
C LEU A 63 -8.55 -8.89 -5.31
N ARG A 64 -9.16 -9.51 -4.31
CA ARG A 64 -9.98 -10.72 -4.51
C ARG A 64 -11.19 -10.45 -5.39
N ARG A 65 -11.80 -9.27 -5.27
CA ARG A 65 -12.86 -8.85 -6.20
C ARG A 65 -12.31 -8.78 -7.63
N GLY A 66 -11.16 -8.14 -7.82
CA GLY A 66 -10.48 -8.09 -9.12
C GLY A 66 -10.22 -9.47 -9.74
N GLN A 67 -9.75 -10.44 -8.96
CA GLN A 67 -9.55 -11.82 -9.45
C GLN A 67 -10.87 -12.48 -9.84
N ARG A 68 -11.91 -12.39 -8.99
CA ARG A 68 -13.23 -12.97 -9.28
C ARG A 68 -13.89 -12.37 -10.51
N ASP A 69 -13.70 -11.08 -10.72
CA ASP A 69 -14.31 -10.34 -11.82
C ASP A 69 -13.47 -10.47 -13.13
N GLY A 70 -12.35 -11.20 -13.08
CA GLY A 70 -11.47 -11.45 -14.22
C GLY A 70 -10.58 -10.26 -14.61
N GLU A 71 -10.48 -9.26 -13.74
CA GLU A 71 -9.62 -8.07 -13.94
C GLU A 71 -8.16 -8.35 -13.57
N LEU A 72 -7.90 -9.33 -12.71
CA LEU A 72 -6.57 -9.77 -12.27
C LEU A 72 -6.37 -11.25 -12.54
N ARG A 73 -5.14 -11.65 -12.89
CA ARG A 73 -4.73 -13.05 -12.88
C ARG A 73 -4.91 -13.69 -11.50
N ASP A 74 -5.38 -14.93 -11.47
CA ASP A 74 -5.75 -15.68 -10.25
C ASP A 74 -4.69 -16.69 -9.80
N ASP A 75 -3.59 -16.81 -10.56
CA ASP A 75 -2.45 -17.68 -10.26
C ASP A 75 -1.38 -17.01 -9.38
N VAL A 76 -1.57 -15.74 -9.00
CA VAL A 76 -0.70 -15.01 -8.07
C VAL A 76 -1.40 -14.86 -6.72
N ASP A 77 -0.67 -15.18 -5.65
CA ASP A 77 -1.13 -15.01 -4.28
C ASP A 77 -1.47 -13.54 -3.98
N ILE A 78 -2.63 -13.30 -3.37
CA ILE A 78 -3.11 -11.97 -2.96
C ILE A 78 -2.11 -11.24 -2.04
N GLU A 79 -1.42 -11.96 -1.17
CA GLU A 79 -0.41 -11.36 -0.28
C GLU A 79 0.76 -10.81 -1.09
N VAL A 80 1.20 -11.56 -2.11
CA VAL A 80 2.26 -11.13 -3.02
C VAL A 80 1.83 -9.92 -3.82
N ILE A 81 0.59 -9.91 -4.35
CA ILE A 81 0.05 -8.75 -5.07
C ILE A 81 0.02 -7.51 -4.17
N ASN A 82 -0.43 -7.66 -2.93
CA ASN A 82 -0.43 -6.58 -1.94
C ASN A 82 0.99 -6.04 -1.68
N ASP A 83 1.98 -6.92 -1.53
CA ASP A 83 3.35 -6.50 -1.27
C ASP A 83 3.95 -5.75 -2.47
N LEU A 84 3.64 -6.16 -3.71
CA LEU A 84 4.05 -5.45 -4.93
C LEU A 84 3.45 -4.04 -5.04
N PHE A 85 2.22 -3.87 -4.55
CA PHE A 85 1.52 -2.59 -4.56
C PHE A 85 1.94 -1.67 -3.41
N VAL A 86 2.07 -2.18 -2.18
CA VAL A 86 2.37 -1.36 -0.98
C VAL A 86 3.88 -1.13 -0.82
N GLY A 87 4.71 -2.10 -1.23
CA GLY A 87 6.15 -2.11 -1.06
C GLY A 87 6.87 -0.88 -1.61
N PRO A 88 6.66 -0.47 -2.88
CA PRO A 88 7.33 0.69 -3.46
C PRO A 88 7.07 1.98 -2.67
N MET A 89 5.83 2.18 -2.21
CA MET A 89 5.47 3.34 -1.38
C MET A 89 6.18 3.30 -0.02
N LEU A 90 6.21 2.14 0.65
CA LEU A 90 6.90 1.98 1.93
C LEU A 90 8.41 2.20 1.82
N VAL A 91 9.05 1.70 0.77
CA VAL A 91 10.48 1.91 0.52
C VAL A 91 10.79 3.40 0.39
N ARG A 92 10.00 4.14 -0.40
CA ARG A 92 10.19 5.60 -0.54
C ARG A 92 9.88 6.32 0.77
N ALA A 93 8.75 6.05 1.40
CA ALA A 93 8.30 6.76 2.59
C ALA A 93 9.19 6.52 3.83
N VAL A 94 9.70 5.30 4.01
CA VAL A 94 10.36 4.86 5.26
C VAL A 94 11.86 4.63 5.10
N MET A 95 12.30 4.05 3.97
CA MET A 95 13.69 3.61 3.82
C MET A 95 14.55 4.59 3.01
N ARG A 96 13.93 5.46 2.20
CA ARG A 96 14.62 6.42 1.34
C ARG A 96 14.14 7.85 1.66
N PRO A 97 14.65 8.49 2.72
CA PRO A 97 14.19 9.82 3.14
C PRO A 97 14.32 10.87 2.04
N ASP A 98 15.31 10.74 1.16
CA ASP A 98 15.55 11.68 0.05
C ASP A 98 14.70 11.39 -1.21
N ALA A 99 14.03 10.24 -1.29
CA ALA A 99 13.21 9.91 -2.45
C ALA A 99 11.92 10.74 -2.44
N GLU A 100 11.57 11.38 -3.55
CA GLU A 100 10.34 12.19 -3.63
C GLU A 100 9.07 11.35 -3.43
N LEU A 101 7.99 11.99 -2.97
CA LEU A 101 6.65 11.41 -2.85
C LEU A 101 5.65 12.30 -3.62
N PRO A 102 5.78 12.38 -4.96
CA PRO A 102 4.93 13.26 -5.77
C PRO A 102 3.47 12.83 -5.68
N GLU A 103 2.55 13.75 -5.97
CA GLU A 103 1.11 13.52 -5.81
C GLU A 103 0.60 12.34 -6.66
N ASP A 104 1.19 12.12 -7.83
CA ASP A 104 0.81 11.07 -8.78
C ASP A 104 1.49 9.71 -8.54
N LEU A 105 2.27 9.57 -7.45
CA LEU A 105 3.01 8.34 -7.17
C LEU A 105 2.08 7.15 -6.93
N ALA A 106 0.90 7.39 -6.37
CA ALA A 106 -0.08 6.33 -6.10
C ALA A 106 -0.59 5.72 -7.41
N GLU A 107 -0.96 6.57 -8.36
CA GLU A 107 -1.39 6.22 -9.71
C GLU A 107 -0.29 5.45 -10.44
N GLN A 108 0.94 5.98 -10.44
CA GLN A 108 2.06 5.33 -11.11
C GLN A 108 2.31 3.90 -10.60
N ILE A 109 2.27 3.69 -9.28
CA ILE A 109 2.46 2.36 -8.69
C ILE A 109 1.32 1.43 -9.08
N VAL A 110 0.07 1.88 -8.90
CA VAL A 110 -1.12 1.08 -9.22
C VAL A 110 -1.13 0.68 -10.69
N ASP A 111 -0.92 1.64 -11.60
CA ASP A 111 -0.96 1.39 -13.04
C ASP A 111 0.14 0.42 -13.48
N THR A 112 1.34 0.56 -12.91
CA THR A 112 2.45 -0.34 -13.21
C THR A 112 2.16 -1.77 -12.75
N VAL A 113 1.66 -1.93 -11.52
CA VAL A 113 1.30 -3.24 -10.97
C VAL A 113 0.15 -3.87 -11.76
N LEU A 114 -0.92 -3.12 -12.03
CA LEU A 114 -2.07 -3.61 -12.78
C LEU A 114 -1.68 -4.00 -14.21
N ALA A 115 -0.78 -3.25 -14.87
CA ALA A 115 -0.30 -3.61 -16.20
C ALA A 115 0.41 -4.97 -16.24
N GLY A 116 1.16 -5.32 -15.18
CA GLY A 116 1.82 -6.62 -15.04
C GLY A 116 0.94 -7.77 -14.54
N LEU A 117 -0.21 -7.46 -13.93
CA LEU A 117 -1.16 -8.43 -13.38
C LEU A 117 -2.40 -8.67 -14.26
N ARG A 118 -2.44 -8.07 -15.46
CA ARG A 118 -3.49 -8.37 -16.44
C ARG A 118 -3.53 -9.87 -16.74
N PRO A 119 -4.72 -10.47 -16.92
CA PRO A 119 -4.83 -11.86 -17.35
C PRO A 119 -4.05 -12.10 -18.64
N ASP A 120 -3.44 -13.28 -18.77
CA ASP A 120 -2.86 -13.71 -20.03
C ASP A 120 -3.96 -13.70 -21.11
N ARG A 121 -3.71 -13.02 -22.23
CA ARG A 121 -4.61 -13.12 -23.38
C ARG A 121 -4.54 -14.55 -23.93
N PRO A 122 -5.68 -15.21 -24.20
CA PRO A 122 -5.66 -16.45 -24.97
C PRO A 122 -5.08 -16.24 -26.37
#